data_AF-Q60CF7-F1
#
_entry.id   AF-Q60CF7-F1
#
_cell.length_a   1.000
_cell.length_b   1.000
_cell.length_c   1.000
_cell.angle_alpha   90.00
_cell.angle_beta   90.00
_cell.angle_gamma   90.00
#
_symmetry.space_group_name_H-M   'P 1'
#
loop_
_entity.id
_entity.type
_entity.pdbx_description
1 polymer ?
#
loop_
_entity_poly.entity_id
_entity_poly.type
_entity_poly.pdbx_seq_one_letter_code
_entity_poly.pdbx_strand_id
1 'polypeptide(L)'
;MKNLPSSEGPALPRSDVQLGQLLLHAGKLSEKDIEAIGVKQKEDGLRFGEAALRLGLIGEDDLRQALARQFAHPCLPESDTSVDAELIAAFCPPGPEGEALRDLRSILMLRWFGGHRRLLALTSGRPGEGCGRLAANLAVVFSQLGERILLIDANLREPELHRLFKLCGDPGLSGVLAGRHSPEKAISSIPALGDLSVLPAGAPPPNPQELLSRASFIRLLDAAAEQYDIVLLNTPPALQSADARIVATRAAGCIIVVRRDATRLGDAAALRDQLSGAGVEVLGAVLTS
;
A
#
# COMPACT_ATOMS: atom_id res chain seq x y z
N MET A 1 -33.63 28.57 50.36
CA MET A 1 -32.90 27.44 49.75
C MET A 1 -32.34 27.94 48.42
N LYS A 2 -31.02 28.08 48.33
CA LYS A 2 -30.33 28.52 47.10
C LYS A 2 -30.23 27.32 46.16
N ASN A 3 -30.85 27.39 44.99
CA ASN A 3 -30.55 26.47 43.89
C ASN A 3 -29.20 26.89 43.30
N LEU A 4 -28.21 26.01 43.43
CA LEU A 4 -26.98 26.10 42.65
C LEU A 4 -27.32 25.81 41.17
N PRO A 5 -26.78 26.56 40.21
CA PRO A 5 -26.79 26.13 38.82
C PRO A 5 -25.78 24.98 38.66
N SER A 6 -26.27 23.83 38.19
CA SER A 6 -25.47 22.74 37.68
C SER A 6 -24.56 23.29 36.58
N SER A 7 -23.26 23.34 36.83
CA SER A 7 -22.26 23.69 35.83
C SER A 7 -22.06 22.49 34.89
N GLU A 8 -22.99 22.27 33.97
CA GLU A 8 -22.70 21.49 32.78
C GLU A 8 -21.68 22.30 31.96
N GLY A 9 -20.43 21.86 32.00
CA GLY A 9 -19.39 22.44 31.15
C GLY A 9 -19.76 22.27 29.67
N PRO A 10 -19.29 23.15 28.77
CA PRO A 10 -19.63 23.07 27.36
C PRO A 10 -19.21 21.72 26.80
N ALA A 11 -20.12 21.11 26.04
CA ALA A 11 -19.93 19.82 25.40
C ALA A 11 -18.75 19.88 24.41
N LEU A 12 -17.95 18.82 24.37
CA LEU A 12 -16.83 18.68 23.45
C LEU A 12 -17.31 18.72 21.98
N PRO A 13 -16.51 19.25 21.04
CA PRO A 13 -16.78 19.16 19.61
C PRO A 13 -17.01 17.70 19.17
N ARG A 14 -17.88 17.44 18.19
CA ARG A 14 -18.20 16.06 17.73
C ARG A 14 -16.95 15.26 17.34
N SER A 15 -15.96 15.90 16.70
CA SER A 15 -14.69 15.27 16.33
C SER A 15 -13.87 14.83 17.55
N ASP A 16 -13.89 15.64 18.61
CA ASP A 16 -13.11 15.43 19.83
C ASP A 16 -13.76 14.35 20.70
N VAL A 17 -15.10 14.30 20.74
CA VAL A 17 -15.86 13.22 21.36
C VAL A 17 -15.54 11.88 20.69
N GLN A 18 -15.52 11.85 19.36
CA GLN A 18 -15.21 10.65 18.61
C GLN A 18 -13.77 10.18 18.84
N LEU A 19 -12.81 11.10 18.88
CA LEU A 19 -11.41 10.80 19.14
C LEU A 19 -11.19 10.24 20.56
N GLY A 20 -11.81 10.85 21.58
CA GLY A 20 -11.76 10.36 22.96
C GLY A 20 -12.36 8.96 23.10
N GLN A 21 -13.48 8.69 22.43
CA GLN A 21 -14.07 7.35 22.40
C GLN A 21 -13.17 6.32 21.71
N LEU A 22 -12.52 6.67 20.58
CA LEU A 22 -11.60 5.76 19.89
C LEU A 22 -10.41 5.37 20.79
N LEU A 23 -9.85 6.32 21.52
CA LEU A 23 -8.75 6.09 22.46
C LEU A 23 -9.18 5.27 23.69
N LEU A 24 -10.41 5.46 24.18
CA LEU A 24 -11.02 4.65 25.24
C LEU A 24 -11.19 3.19 24.80
N HIS A 25 -11.79 2.95 23.63
CA HIS A 25 -12.01 1.60 23.10
C HIS A 25 -10.69 0.89 22.76
N ALA A 26 -9.65 1.64 22.38
CA ALA A 26 -8.30 1.12 22.19
C ALA A 26 -7.57 0.78 23.51
N GLY A 27 -8.20 1.07 24.67
CA GLY A 27 -7.60 0.86 25.99
C GLY A 27 -6.44 1.81 26.30
N LYS A 28 -6.34 2.93 25.57
CA LYS A 28 -5.26 3.93 25.73
C LYS A 28 -5.61 5.02 26.73
N LEU A 29 -6.90 5.29 26.94
CA LEU A 29 -7.41 6.25 27.92
C LEU A 29 -8.48 5.59 28.78
N SER A 30 -8.67 6.08 30.00
CA SER A 30 -9.82 5.79 30.86
C SER A 30 -10.84 6.93 30.84
N GLU A 31 -12.05 6.71 31.37
CA GLU A 31 -13.07 7.77 31.48
C GLU A 31 -12.58 8.97 32.31
N LYS A 32 -11.79 8.72 33.36
CA LYS A 32 -11.17 9.78 34.18
C LYS A 32 -10.16 10.60 33.38
N ASP A 33 -9.42 9.96 32.49
CA ASP A 33 -8.44 10.64 31.65
C ASP A 33 -9.14 11.58 30.65
N ILE A 34 -10.28 11.15 30.09
CA ILE A 34 -11.11 11.98 29.19
C ILE A 34 -11.61 13.24 29.91
N GLU A 35 -12.07 13.10 31.17
CA GLU A 35 -12.49 14.26 31.98
C GLU A 35 -11.33 15.23 32.21
N ALA A 36 -10.15 14.71 32.59
CA ALA A 36 -8.95 15.53 32.81
C ALA A 36 -8.51 16.28 31.54
N ILE A 37 -8.56 15.60 30.38
CA ILE A 37 -8.29 16.22 29.07
C ILE A 37 -9.30 17.34 28.79
N GLY A 38 -10.58 17.11 29.07
CA GLY A 38 -11.64 18.11 28.87
C GLY A 38 -11.46 19.37 29.72
N VAL A 39 -10.92 19.24 30.95
CA VAL A 39 -10.53 20.40 31.77
C VAL A 39 -9.36 21.14 31.13
N LYS A 40 -8.31 20.41 30.73
CA LYS A 40 -7.10 21.00 30.14
C LYS A 40 -7.36 21.70 28.80
N GLN A 41 -8.28 21.18 27.98
CA GLN A 41 -8.73 21.85 26.76
C GLN A 41 -9.33 23.24 27.04
N LYS A 42 -10.10 23.37 28.13
CA LYS A 42 -10.74 24.64 28.49
C LYS A 42 -9.75 25.64 29.07
N GLU A 43 -8.81 25.17 29.90
CA GLU A 43 -7.79 26.03 30.52
C GLU A 43 -6.82 26.61 29.48
N ASP A 44 -6.33 25.77 28.57
CA ASP A 44 -5.26 26.13 27.64
C ASP A 44 -5.76 26.44 26.21
N GLY A 45 -7.06 26.28 25.94
CA GLY A 45 -7.64 26.47 24.60
C GLY A 45 -7.19 25.44 23.55
N LEU A 46 -6.91 24.21 23.97
CA LEU A 46 -6.32 23.16 23.13
C LEU A 46 -7.37 22.24 22.48
N ARG A 47 -6.98 21.60 21.38
CA ARG A 47 -7.71 20.45 20.81
C ARG A 47 -7.49 19.20 21.65
N PHE A 48 -8.41 18.24 21.61
CA PHE A 48 -8.41 17.06 22.50
C PHE A 48 -7.09 16.30 22.47
N GLY A 49 -6.59 15.96 21.28
CA GLY A 49 -5.32 15.24 21.13
C GLY A 49 -4.10 16.01 21.66
N GLU A 50 -4.08 17.33 21.51
CA GLU A 50 -2.98 18.17 22.00
C GLU A 50 -2.99 18.27 23.53
N ALA A 51 -4.17 18.40 24.13
CA ALA A 51 -4.34 18.34 25.58
C ALA A 51 -3.93 16.96 26.14
N ALA A 52 -4.30 15.87 25.47
CA ALA A 52 -3.94 14.50 25.86
C ALA A 52 -2.41 14.26 25.81
N LEU A 53 -1.73 14.75 24.77
CA LEU A 53 -0.27 14.70 24.65
C LEU A 53 0.42 15.54 25.74
N ARG A 54 -0.04 16.77 25.98
CA ARG A 54 0.53 17.64 27.03
C ARG A 54 0.40 17.05 28.43
N LEU A 55 -0.68 16.32 28.69
CA LEU A 55 -0.89 15.62 29.96
C LEU A 55 -0.07 14.34 30.06
N GLY A 56 0.61 13.90 28.99
CA GLY A 56 1.39 12.66 28.95
C GLY A 56 0.55 11.39 29.05
N LEU A 57 -0.76 11.48 28.76
CA LEU A 57 -1.71 10.37 28.88
C LEU A 57 -1.65 9.43 27.68
N ILE A 58 -1.21 9.93 26.53
CA ILE A 58 -1.01 9.16 25.29
C ILE A 58 0.30 9.57 24.63
N GLY A 59 0.88 8.70 23.80
CA GLY A 59 1.98 9.04 22.90
C GLY A 59 1.52 9.63 21.56
N GLU A 60 2.45 10.16 20.77
CA GLU A 60 2.15 10.66 19.41
C GLU A 60 1.61 9.56 18.50
N ASP A 61 2.10 8.32 18.64
CA ASP A 61 1.63 7.19 17.86
C ASP A 61 0.19 6.79 18.20
N ASP A 62 -0.19 6.82 19.48
CA ASP A 62 -1.56 6.55 19.92
C ASP A 62 -2.54 7.57 19.33
N LEU A 63 -2.17 8.85 19.35
CA LEU A 63 -2.96 9.91 18.73
C LEU A 63 -3.07 9.71 17.22
N ARG A 64 -1.95 9.38 16.55
CA ARG A 64 -1.91 9.14 15.11
C ARG A 64 -2.83 8.00 14.70
N GLN A 65 -2.81 6.88 15.42
CA GLN A 65 -3.68 5.74 15.15
C GLN A 65 -5.17 6.07 15.36
N ALA A 66 -5.49 6.80 16.43
CA ALA A 66 -6.86 7.20 16.69
C ALA A 66 -7.40 8.14 15.59
N LEU A 67 -6.57 9.08 15.12
CA LEU A 67 -6.89 9.93 13.98
C LEU A 67 -7.02 9.13 12.67
N ALA A 68 -6.10 8.19 12.42
CA ALA A 68 -6.16 7.34 11.23
C ALA A 68 -7.48 6.55 11.16
N ARG A 69 -7.91 5.96 12.29
CA ARG A 69 -9.23 5.30 12.41
C ARG A 69 -10.39 6.29 12.22
N GLN A 70 -10.29 7.49 12.81
CA GLN A 70 -11.32 8.52 12.66
C GLN A 70 -11.53 8.94 11.20
N PHE A 71 -10.45 8.99 10.41
CA PHE A 71 -10.50 9.36 8.99
C PHE A 71 -10.58 8.15 8.04
N ALA A 72 -10.82 6.94 8.55
CA ALA A 72 -10.84 5.70 7.77
C ALA A 72 -9.58 5.48 6.92
N HIS A 73 -8.43 5.91 7.43
CA HIS A 73 -7.13 5.74 6.81
C HIS A 73 -6.44 4.51 7.42
N PRO A 74 -6.38 3.36 6.72
CA PRO A 74 -5.81 2.13 7.26
C PRO A 74 -4.30 2.25 7.45
N CYS A 75 -3.89 2.45 8.70
CA CYS A 75 -2.51 2.45 9.16
C CYS A 75 -2.35 1.41 10.27
N LEU A 76 -1.29 0.63 10.18
CA LEU A 76 -0.88 -0.30 11.23
C LEU A 76 -0.14 0.43 12.35
N PRO A 77 -0.22 -0.07 13.59
CA PRO A 77 0.62 0.41 14.68
C PRO A 77 2.09 0.11 14.39
N GLU A 78 3.02 0.94 14.88
CA GLU A 78 4.48 0.74 14.69
C GLU A 78 4.97 -0.60 15.27
N SER A 79 4.25 -1.17 16.24
CA SER A 79 4.51 -2.48 16.84
C SER A 79 3.93 -3.66 16.07
N ASP A 80 3.18 -3.42 14.99
CA ASP A 80 2.58 -4.48 14.18
C ASP A 80 3.65 -5.31 13.48
N THR A 81 3.48 -6.64 13.50
CA THR A 81 4.39 -7.58 12.86
C THR A 81 3.66 -8.49 11.87
N SER A 82 2.46 -8.15 11.44
CA SER A 82 1.72 -8.87 10.39
C SER A 82 2.30 -8.66 9.00
N VAL A 83 3.07 -7.59 8.79
CA VAL A 83 3.81 -7.32 7.56
C VAL A 83 5.29 -7.05 7.85
N ASP A 84 6.12 -7.04 6.80
CA ASP A 84 7.53 -6.67 6.89
C ASP A 84 7.69 -5.15 7.10
N ALA A 85 8.72 -4.75 7.84
CA ALA A 85 9.02 -3.34 8.10
C ALA A 85 9.40 -2.56 6.83
N GLU A 86 9.79 -3.26 5.77
CA GLU A 86 10.02 -2.68 4.44
C GLU A 86 8.73 -2.11 3.80
N LEU A 87 7.53 -2.50 4.28
CA LEU A 87 6.26 -1.88 3.90
C LEU A 87 6.00 -0.60 4.69
N ILE A 88 6.89 0.38 4.55
CA ILE A 88 6.81 1.64 5.29
C ILE A 88 5.41 2.28 5.20
N ALA A 89 4.75 2.27 4.04
CA ALA A 89 3.43 2.84 3.83
C ALA A 89 2.36 2.25 4.75
N ALA A 90 2.50 0.99 5.18
CA ALA A 90 1.58 0.32 6.09
C ALA A 90 1.53 1.02 7.45
N PHE A 91 2.62 1.65 7.87
CA PHE A 91 2.76 2.34 9.16
C PHE A 91 2.53 3.85 9.06
N CYS A 92 2.13 4.36 7.88
CA CYS A 92 1.85 5.77 7.63
C CYS A 92 2.95 6.72 8.14
N PRO A 93 4.22 6.53 7.72
CA PRO A 93 5.35 7.24 8.26
C PRO A 93 5.17 8.74 8.01
N PRO A 94 5.37 9.58 9.03
CA PRO A 94 5.46 11.01 8.81
C PRO A 94 6.72 11.33 7.98
N GLY A 95 6.65 12.38 7.17
CA GLY A 95 7.82 12.94 6.50
C GLY A 95 7.97 12.57 5.01
N PRO A 96 9.14 12.84 4.43
CA PRO A 96 9.31 12.94 2.98
C PRO A 96 9.02 11.63 2.21
N GLU A 97 9.34 10.48 2.78
CA GLU A 97 9.15 9.18 2.10
C GLU A 97 7.68 8.81 1.99
N GLY A 98 6.90 9.02 3.06
CA GLY A 98 5.45 8.83 3.06
C GLY A 98 4.75 9.77 2.09
N GLU A 99 5.12 11.06 2.10
CA GLU A 99 4.57 12.03 1.15
C GLU A 99 4.93 11.70 -0.29
N ALA A 100 6.16 11.29 -0.58
CA ALA A 100 6.57 10.91 -1.93
C ALA A 100 5.74 9.75 -2.51
N LEU A 101 5.36 8.77 -1.69
CA LEU A 101 4.47 7.68 -2.10
C LEU A 101 3.04 8.18 -2.38
N ARG A 102 2.51 9.07 -1.53
CA ARG A 102 1.17 9.66 -1.73
C ARG A 102 1.13 10.60 -2.94
N ASP A 103 2.21 11.33 -3.21
CA ASP A 103 2.39 12.16 -4.39
C ASP A 103 2.42 11.29 -5.66
N LEU A 104 3.24 10.23 -5.66
CA LEU A 104 3.30 9.27 -6.76
C LEU A 104 1.92 8.66 -7.03
N ARG A 105 1.22 8.19 -5.99
CA ARG A 105 -0.15 7.70 -6.09
C ARG A 105 -1.08 8.71 -6.74
N SER A 106 -1.04 9.97 -6.30
CA SER A 106 -1.91 11.03 -6.82
C SER A 106 -1.64 11.33 -8.30
N ILE A 107 -0.36 11.35 -8.70
CA ILE A 107 0.05 11.51 -10.09
C ILE A 107 -0.48 10.35 -10.95
N LEU A 108 -0.38 9.12 -10.46
CA LEU A 108 -0.84 7.94 -11.18
C LEU A 108 -2.37 7.85 -11.28
N MET A 109 -3.09 8.26 -10.23
CA MET A 109 -4.55 8.41 -10.28
C MET A 109 -4.94 9.35 -11.41
N LEU A 110 -4.31 10.53 -11.48
CA LEU A 110 -4.66 11.53 -12.48
C LEU A 110 -4.25 11.14 -13.91
N ARG A 111 -3.05 10.58 -14.08
CA ARG A 111 -2.48 10.34 -15.43
C ARG A 111 -2.83 9.00 -16.03
N TRP A 112 -3.02 7.97 -15.21
CA TRP A 112 -3.17 6.60 -15.68
C TRP A 112 -4.54 6.01 -15.36
N PHE A 113 -4.93 6.06 -14.07
CA PHE A 113 -6.16 5.40 -13.61
C PHE A 113 -7.43 6.24 -13.79
N GLY A 114 -7.32 7.53 -14.10
CA GLY A 114 -8.48 8.41 -14.34
C GLY A 114 -9.34 8.04 -15.56
N GLY A 115 -8.90 7.08 -16.38
CA GLY A 115 -9.66 6.51 -17.50
C GLY A 115 -10.17 5.09 -17.23
N HIS A 116 -10.17 4.26 -18.27
CA HIS A 116 -10.58 2.86 -18.22
C HIS A 116 -9.41 1.90 -17.95
N ARG A 117 -8.20 2.44 -17.74
CA ARG A 117 -7.01 1.63 -17.47
C ARG A 117 -7.07 1.17 -16.01
N ARG A 118 -6.77 -0.11 -15.78
CA ARG A 118 -6.78 -0.76 -14.45
C ARG A 118 -5.44 -1.37 -14.12
N LEU A 119 -4.67 -1.77 -15.12
CA LEU A 119 -3.39 -2.46 -14.92
C LEU A 119 -2.22 -1.48 -15.01
N LEU A 120 -1.22 -1.68 -14.16
CA LEU A 120 0.05 -0.98 -14.25
C LEU A 120 1.19 -1.89 -13.82
N ALA A 121 2.20 -2.04 -14.68
CA ALA A 121 3.40 -2.80 -14.35
C ALA A 121 4.45 -1.91 -13.68
N LEU A 122 5.20 -2.48 -12.74
CA LEU A 122 6.42 -1.89 -12.20
C LEU A 122 7.57 -2.82 -12.56
N THR A 123 8.64 -2.26 -13.10
CA THR A 123 9.85 -3.01 -13.44
C THR A 123 11.10 -2.24 -13.08
N SER A 124 12.19 -2.95 -12.84
CA SER A 124 13.53 -2.38 -12.72
C SER A 124 14.44 -2.90 -13.82
N GLY A 125 15.64 -2.34 -13.95
CA GLY A 125 16.66 -2.82 -14.88
C GLY A 125 17.39 -4.04 -14.33
N ARG A 126 17.72 -4.03 -13.04
CA ARG A 126 18.52 -5.05 -12.35
C ARG A 126 17.89 -5.51 -11.02
N PRO A 127 18.28 -6.70 -10.52
CA PRO A 127 17.91 -7.17 -9.18
C PRO A 127 18.35 -6.18 -8.10
N GLY A 128 17.59 -6.10 -7.00
CA GLY A 128 17.95 -5.26 -5.85
C GLY A 128 17.72 -3.76 -6.05
N GLU A 129 17.01 -3.34 -7.11
CA GLU A 129 16.62 -1.95 -7.34
C GLU A 129 15.30 -1.56 -6.62
N GLY A 130 14.66 -2.52 -5.94
CA GLY A 130 13.52 -2.28 -5.06
C GLY A 130 12.15 -2.26 -5.74
N CYS A 131 12.01 -2.93 -6.88
CA CYS A 131 10.76 -2.97 -7.64
C CYS A 131 9.57 -3.51 -6.83
N GLY A 132 9.68 -4.70 -6.22
CA GLY A 132 8.58 -5.28 -5.46
C GLY A 132 8.29 -4.51 -4.17
N ARG A 133 9.31 -3.94 -3.52
CA ARG A 133 9.14 -3.02 -2.38
C ARG A 133 8.32 -1.79 -2.75
N LEU A 134 8.65 -1.14 -3.88
CA LEU A 134 7.89 0.01 -4.36
C LEU A 134 6.47 -0.40 -4.76
N ALA A 135 6.30 -1.51 -5.49
CA ALA A 135 4.99 -2.00 -5.89
C ALA A 135 4.09 -2.30 -4.69
N ALA A 136 4.64 -2.90 -3.63
CA ALA A 136 3.93 -3.20 -2.40
C ALA A 136 3.53 -1.94 -1.63
N ASN A 137 4.47 -1.01 -1.41
CA ASN A 137 4.16 0.26 -0.75
C ASN A 137 3.16 1.10 -1.55
N LEU A 138 3.25 1.08 -2.88
CA LEU A 138 2.31 1.75 -3.76
C LEU A 138 0.90 1.14 -3.62
N ALA A 139 0.79 -0.19 -3.56
CA ALA A 139 -0.48 -0.88 -3.34
C ALA A 139 -1.14 -0.46 -2.01
N VAL A 140 -0.35 -0.32 -0.94
CA VAL A 140 -0.83 0.14 0.36
C VAL A 140 -1.34 1.58 0.32
N VAL A 141 -0.61 2.52 -0.29
CA VAL A 141 -1.10 3.91 -0.35
C VAL A 141 -2.35 4.05 -1.21
N PHE A 142 -2.54 3.19 -2.22
CA PHE A 142 -3.79 3.14 -2.98
C PHE A 142 -4.95 2.57 -2.16
N SER A 143 -4.75 1.46 -1.43
CA SER A 143 -5.81 0.91 -0.59
C SER A 143 -6.20 1.85 0.55
N GLN A 144 -5.25 2.65 1.03
CA GLN A 144 -5.49 3.74 1.98
C GLN A 144 -6.37 4.88 1.45
N LEU A 145 -6.57 4.96 0.14
CA LEU A 145 -7.52 5.88 -0.50
C LEU A 145 -8.92 5.27 -0.66
N GLY A 146 -9.10 3.99 -0.26
CA GLY A 146 -10.35 3.26 -0.40
C GLY A 146 -10.54 2.56 -1.75
N GLU A 147 -9.49 2.51 -2.58
CA GLU A 147 -9.51 1.80 -3.86
C GLU A 147 -9.38 0.28 -3.63
N ARG A 148 -10.07 -0.54 -4.44
CA ARG A 148 -9.91 -2.01 -4.40
C ARG A 148 -8.68 -2.40 -5.20
N ILE A 149 -7.65 -2.90 -4.52
CA ILE A 149 -6.34 -3.17 -5.11
C ILE A 149 -6.04 -4.66 -5.20
N LEU A 150 -5.57 -5.10 -6.35
CA LEU A 150 -4.87 -6.37 -6.50
C LEU A 150 -3.41 -6.13 -6.85
N LEU A 151 -2.51 -6.58 -5.99
CA LEU A 151 -1.07 -6.64 -6.27
C LEU A 151 -0.69 -8.06 -6.68
N ILE A 152 -0.14 -8.22 -7.88
CA ILE A 152 0.28 -9.52 -8.42
C ILE A 152 1.80 -9.60 -8.48
N ASP A 153 2.39 -10.64 -7.88
CA ASP A 153 3.81 -10.95 -8.04
C ASP A 153 4.04 -11.75 -9.32
N ALA A 154 4.30 -11.05 -10.43
CA ALA A 154 4.69 -11.67 -11.70
C ALA A 154 6.21 -11.90 -11.80
N ASN A 155 6.99 -11.61 -10.75
CA ASN A 155 8.38 -12.05 -10.64
C ASN A 155 8.46 -13.52 -10.21
N LEU A 156 8.22 -14.42 -11.16
CA LEU A 156 8.28 -15.87 -10.92
C LEU A 156 9.71 -16.41 -10.73
N ARG A 157 10.75 -15.58 -10.87
CA ARG A 157 12.16 -15.97 -10.75
C ARG A 157 12.69 -15.72 -9.35
N GLU A 158 12.49 -14.51 -8.85
CA GLU A 158 12.94 -14.04 -7.55
C GLU A 158 11.77 -13.35 -6.82
N PRO A 159 10.73 -14.13 -6.43
CA PRO A 159 9.53 -13.56 -5.82
C PRO A 159 9.82 -13.03 -4.41
N GLU A 160 9.26 -11.87 -4.08
CA GLU A 160 9.50 -11.22 -2.79
C GLU A 160 8.22 -10.75 -2.08
N LEU A 161 7.08 -10.66 -2.78
CA LEU A 161 5.88 -10.06 -2.19
C LEU A 161 5.30 -10.91 -1.05
N HIS A 162 5.40 -12.24 -1.14
CA HIS A 162 4.96 -13.13 -0.06
C HIS A 162 5.72 -12.85 1.26
N ARG A 163 7.01 -12.50 1.19
CA ARG A 163 7.81 -12.12 2.36
C ARG A 163 7.32 -10.78 2.93
N LEU A 164 7.13 -9.78 2.08
CA LEU A 164 6.71 -8.44 2.49
C LEU A 164 5.35 -8.44 3.21
N PHE A 165 4.41 -9.27 2.74
CA PHE A 165 3.07 -9.40 3.34
C PHE A 165 2.95 -10.59 4.32
N LYS A 166 4.05 -11.27 4.64
CA LYS A 166 4.11 -12.48 5.48
C LYS A 166 3.08 -13.55 5.12
N LEU A 167 2.90 -13.75 3.83
CA LEU A 167 2.01 -14.74 3.24
C LEU A 167 2.73 -16.08 3.01
N CYS A 168 1.95 -17.15 2.94
CA CYS A 168 2.43 -18.41 2.38
C CYS A 168 2.82 -18.21 0.91
N GLY A 169 3.96 -18.76 0.50
CA GLY A 169 4.44 -18.69 -0.87
C GLY A 169 3.69 -19.59 -1.87
N ASP A 170 2.81 -20.47 -1.41
CA ASP A 170 1.95 -21.35 -2.22
C ASP A 170 0.60 -21.53 -1.49
N PRO A 171 -0.55 -21.47 -2.18
CA PRO A 171 -0.76 -21.26 -3.61
C PRO A 171 -0.37 -19.85 -4.11
N GLY A 172 0.01 -19.73 -5.39
CA GLY A 172 0.29 -18.44 -6.04
C GLY A 172 0.16 -18.47 -7.56
N LEU A 173 0.56 -17.37 -8.22
CA LEU A 173 0.40 -17.13 -9.65
C LEU A 173 0.87 -18.31 -10.51
N SER A 174 2.04 -18.89 -10.23
CA SER A 174 2.58 -20.03 -10.99
C SER A 174 1.66 -21.25 -10.94
N GLY A 175 1.05 -21.53 -9.78
CA GLY A 175 0.07 -22.59 -9.59
C GLY A 175 -1.24 -22.32 -10.31
N VAL A 176 -1.71 -21.07 -10.30
CA VAL A 176 -2.89 -20.63 -11.05
C VAL A 176 -2.69 -20.78 -12.55
N LEU A 177 -1.56 -20.29 -13.09
CA LEU A 177 -1.25 -20.36 -14.52
C LEU A 177 -0.99 -21.80 -15.01
N ALA A 178 -0.58 -22.69 -14.10
CA ALA A 178 -0.45 -24.12 -14.36
C ALA A 178 -1.76 -24.91 -14.19
N GLY A 179 -2.86 -24.27 -13.76
CA GLY A 179 -4.14 -24.91 -13.51
C GLY A 179 -4.19 -25.79 -12.26
N ARG A 180 -3.23 -25.66 -11.35
CA ARG A 180 -3.18 -26.41 -10.07
C ARG A 180 -4.07 -25.80 -9.00
N HIS A 181 -4.29 -24.48 -9.06
CA HIS A 181 -5.09 -23.72 -8.11
C HIS A 181 -6.04 -22.78 -8.83
N SER A 182 -7.17 -22.47 -8.20
CA SER A 182 -8.04 -21.41 -8.67
C SER A 182 -7.50 -20.04 -8.20
N PRO A 183 -7.78 -18.94 -8.92
CA PRO A 183 -7.38 -17.60 -8.50
C PRO A 183 -7.87 -17.24 -7.10
N GLU A 184 -9.12 -17.60 -6.76
CA GLU A 184 -9.76 -17.26 -5.49
C GLU A 184 -9.04 -17.89 -4.29
N LYS A 185 -8.43 -19.06 -4.49
CA LYS A 185 -7.64 -19.74 -3.45
C LYS A 185 -6.24 -19.15 -3.30
N ALA A 186 -5.70 -18.59 -4.39
CA ALA A 186 -4.34 -18.05 -4.43
C ALA A 186 -4.25 -16.58 -4.01
N ILE A 187 -5.32 -15.81 -4.20
CA ILE A 187 -5.41 -14.41 -3.80
C ILE A 187 -5.65 -14.33 -2.29
N SER A 188 -4.78 -13.60 -1.60
CA SER A 188 -4.88 -13.35 -0.16
C SER A 188 -5.31 -11.91 0.09
N SER A 189 -6.45 -11.72 0.77
CA SER A 189 -6.85 -10.40 1.28
C SER A 189 -5.94 -10.00 2.46
N ILE A 190 -5.66 -8.71 2.61
CA ILE A 190 -4.88 -8.12 3.71
C ILE A 190 -5.80 -7.16 4.50
N PRO A 191 -6.71 -7.66 5.37
CA PRO A 191 -7.76 -6.84 5.97
C PRO A 191 -7.25 -5.65 6.79
N ALA A 192 -6.03 -5.78 7.34
CA ALA A 192 -5.40 -4.72 8.13
C ALA A 192 -4.98 -3.51 7.28
N LEU A 193 -4.95 -3.64 5.94
CA LEU A 193 -4.54 -2.62 4.97
C LEU A 193 -5.67 -2.25 3.99
N GLY A 194 -6.93 -2.26 4.45
CA GLY A 194 -8.09 -1.90 3.65
C GLY A 194 -8.42 -2.94 2.58
N ASP A 195 -8.88 -2.48 1.41
CA ASP A 195 -9.26 -3.36 0.28
C ASP A 195 -8.04 -3.78 -0.56
N LEU A 196 -6.96 -4.18 0.11
CA LEU A 196 -5.76 -4.71 -0.53
C LEU A 196 -5.82 -6.24 -0.60
N SER A 197 -5.63 -6.77 -1.81
CA SER A 197 -5.42 -8.18 -2.08
C SER A 197 -4.06 -8.40 -2.74
N VAL A 198 -3.42 -9.53 -2.42
CA VAL A 198 -2.12 -9.91 -2.97
C VAL A 198 -2.20 -11.31 -3.58
N LEU A 199 -1.76 -11.43 -4.82
CA LEU A 199 -1.49 -12.72 -5.46
C LEU A 199 0.03 -12.96 -5.46
N PRO A 200 0.55 -13.78 -4.52
CA PRO A 200 1.97 -14.11 -4.49
C PRO A 200 2.36 -14.93 -5.72
N ALA A 201 3.65 -15.02 -6.02
CA ALA A 201 4.15 -15.66 -7.24
C ALA A 201 3.90 -17.18 -7.27
N GLY A 202 3.82 -17.84 -6.12
CA GLY A 202 3.81 -19.30 -6.05
C GLY A 202 5.22 -19.87 -5.98
N ALA A 203 5.31 -21.21 -5.96
CA ALA A 203 6.58 -21.91 -6.13
C ALA A 203 7.23 -21.53 -7.49
N PRO A 204 8.55 -21.25 -7.54
CA PRO A 204 9.25 -20.94 -8.79
C PRO A 204 9.07 -22.05 -9.83
N PRO A 205 8.50 -21.77 -11.02
CA PRO A 205 8.33 -22.76 -12.07
C PRO A 205 9.63 -22.92 -12.88
N PRO A 206 9.84 -24.08 -13.55
CA PRO A 206 10.97 -24.25 -14.46
C PRO A 206 10.86 -23.42 -15.74
N ASN A 207 9.67 -22.89 -16.06
CA ASN A 207 9.32 -22.25 -17.33
C ASN A 207 8.45 -20.98 -17.13
N PRO A 208 8.98 -19.94 -16.45
CA PRO A 208 8.21 -18.75 -16.09
C PRO A 208 7.71 -17.97 -17.31
N GLN A 209 8.54 -17.82 -18.34
CA GLN A 209 8.22 -17.06 -19.55
C GLN A 209 7.03 -17.67 -20.30
N GLU A 210 7.02 -18.99 -20.42
CA GLU A 210 5.96 -19.75 -21.08
C GLU A 210 4.65 -19.63 -20.32
N LEU A 211 4.69 -19.62 -18.98
CA LEU A 211 3.49 -19.44 -18.16
C LEU A 211 2.89 -18.04 -18.36
N LEU A 212 3.71 -17.00 -18.32
CA LEU A 212 3.29 -15.61 -18.50
C LEU A 212 2.80 -15.32 -19.93
N SER A 213 3.22 -16.11 -20.91
CA SER A 213 2.80 -15.96 -22.31
C SER A 213 1.43 -16.60 -22.63
N ARG A 214 0.89 -17.44 -21.74
CA ARG A 214 -0.35 -18.19 -21.98
C ARG A 214 -1.60 -17.31 -21.95
N ALA A 215 -2.63 -17.77 -22.63
CA ALA A 215 -3.96 -17.18 -22.57
C ALA A 215 -4.59 -17.21 -21.16
N SER A 216 -4.14 -18.13 -20.27
CA SER A 216 -4.58 -18.15 -18.88
C SER A 216 -4.18 -16.89 -18.11
N PHE A 217 -2.99 -16.34 -18.38
CA PHE A 217 -2.55 -15.10 -17.74
C PHE A 217 -3.39 -13.91 -18.21
N ILE A 218 -3.72 -13.85 -19.50
CA ILE A 218 -4.61 -12.82 -20.06
C ILE A 218 -5.96 -12.85 -19.37
N ARG A 219 -6.61 -14.03 -19.32
CA ARG A 219 -7.92 -14.16 -18.67
C ARG A 219 -7.91 -13.81 -17.19
N LEU A 220 -6.82 -14.13 -16.48
CA LEU A 220 -6.65 -13.74 -15.08
C LEU A 220 -6.60 -12.22 -14.94
N LEU A 221 -5.84 -11.55 -15.80
CA LEU A 221 -5.71 -10.09 -15.81
C LEU A 221 -7.01 -9.38 -16.19
N ASP A 222 -7.75 -9.90 -17.18
CA ASP A 222 -9.05 -9.36 -17.59
C ASP A 222 -10.06 -9.49 -16.45
N ALA A 223 -10.17 -10.66 -15.83
CA ALA A 223 -11.04 -10.87 -14.67
C ALA A 223 -10.65 -9.99 -13.47
N ALA A 224 -9.35 -9.78 -13.24
CA ALA A 224 -8.87 -8.87 -12.21
C ALA A 224 -9.26 -7.41 -12.50
N ALA A 225 -9.17 -6.96 -13.75
CA ALA A 225 -9.57 -5.61 -14.16
C ALA A 225 -11.07 -5.33 -13.97
N GLU A 226 -11.91 -6.37 -13.99
CA GLU A 226 -13.34 -6.26 -13.73
C GLU A 226 -13.65 -6.18 -12.23
N GLN A 227 -12.84 -6.83 -11.39
CA GLN A 227 -13.10 -6.95 -9.94
C GLN A 227 -12.40 -5.88 -9.10
N TYR A 228 -11.28 -5.35 -9.58
CA TYR A 228 -10.45 -4.40 -8.86
C TYR A 228 -10.37 -3.06 -9.59
N ASP A 229 -10.33 -1.97 -8.83
CA ASP A 229 -10.19 -0.63 -9.38
C ASP A 229 -8.77 -0.41 -9.90
N ILE A 230 -7.77 -1.05 -9.28
CA ILE A 230 -6.37 -1.01 -9.69
C ILE A 230 -5.72 -2.39 -9.52
N VAL A 231 -4.97 -2.79 -10.53
CA VAL A 231 -4.16 -4.01 -10.56
C VAL A 231 -2.69 -3.61 -10.79
N LEU A 232 -1.85 -3.80 -9.77
CA LEU A 232 -0.42 -3.55 -9.85
C LEU A 232 0.32 -4.86 -10.13
N LEU A 233 1.24 -4.84 -11.08
CA LEU A 233 2.02 -6.01 -11.47
C LEU A 233 3.49 -5.79 -11.12
N ASN A 234 4.01 -6.52 -10.15
CA ASN A 234 5.44 -6.59 -9.89
C ASN A 234 6.10 -7.52 -10.92
N THR A 235 7.17 -7.07 -11.58
CA THR A 235 7.86 -7.86 -12.61
C THR A 235 9.30 -8.20 -12.20
N PRO A 236 9.94 -9.21 -12.83
CA PRO A 236 11.38 -9.39 -12.67
C PRO A 236 12.16 -8.23 -13.31
N PRO A 237 13.48 -8.14 -13.10
CA PRO A 237 14.34 -7.17 -13.79
C PRO A 237 14.33 -7.36 -15.32
N ALA A 238 14.05 -6.29 -16.04
CA ALA A 238 13.76 -6.33 -17.48
C ALA A 238 15.00 -6.44 -18.38
N LEU A 239 16.20 -6.07 -17.90
CA LEU A 239 17.43 -6.23 -18.68
C LEU A 239 17.98 -7.67 -18.63
N GLN A 240 17.46 -8.52 -17.75
CA GLN A 240 17.89 -9.92 -17.59
C GLN A 240 16.92 -10.93 -18.18
N SER A 241 15.65 -10.56 -18.34
CA SER A 241 14.61 -11.46 -18.81
C SER A 241 13.56 -10.74 -19.66
N ALA A 242 12.97 -11.45 -20.62
CA ALA A 242 11.83 -10.97 -21.41
C ALA A 242 10.51 -10.93 -20.61
N ASP A 243 10.45 -11.61 -19.46
CA ASP A 243 9.22 -11.75 -18.65
C ASP A 243 8.59 -10.39 -18.30
N ALA A 244 9.42 -9.42 -17.89
CA ALA A 244 8.96 -8.09 -17.54
C ALA A 244 8.27 -7.38 -18.71
N ARG A 245 8.84 -7.51 -19.92
CA ARG A 245 8.25 -6.97 -21.14
C ARG A 245 6.92 -7.65 -21.46
N ILE A 246 6.83 -8.97 -21.31
CA ILE A 246 5.58 -9.72 -21.53
C ILE A 246 4.48 -9.20 -20.61
N VAL A 247 4.78 -9.05 -19.31
CA VAL A 247 3.83 -8.55 -18.30
C VAL A 247 3.45 -7.10 -18.59
N ALA A 248 4.43 -6.24 -18.86
CA ALA A 248 4.21 -4.82 -19.13
C ALA A 248 3.38 -4.57 -20.39
N THR A 249 3.56 -5.36 -21.46
CA THR A 249 2.72 -5.29 -22.66
C THR A 249 1.26 -5.64 -22.35
N ARG A 250 0.98 -6.55 -21.41
CA ARG A 250 -0.41 -6.82 -20.97
C ARG A 250 -0.99 -5.67 -20.17
N ALA A 251 -0.18 -5.00 -19.36
CA ALA A 251 -0.61 -3.81 -18.62
C ALA A 251 -0.80 -2.57 -19.52
N ALA A 252 -0.19 -2.56 -20.72
CA ALA A 252 -0.05 -1.41 -21.62
C ALA A 252 0.71 -0.20 -21.04
N GLY A 253 0.99 -0.19 -19.73
CA GLY A 253 1.73 0.87 -19.05
C GLY A 253 2.71 0.34 -18.01
N CYS A 254 3.79 1.08 -17.83
CA CYS A 254 4.85 0.70 -16.90
C CYS A 254 5.53 1.91 -16.23
N ILE A 255 5.89 1.73 -14.96
CA ILE A 255 6.83 2.60 -14.23
C ILE A 255 8.18 1.89 -14.13
N ILE A 256 9.25 2.65 -14.40
CA ILE A 256 10.61 2.17 -14.20
C ILE A 256 11.07 2.52 -12.79
N VAL A 257 11.56 1.53 -12.06
CA VAL A 257 12.20 1.71 -10.76
C VAL A 257 13.69 1.82 -10.97
N VAL A 258 14.28 2.92 -10.51
CA VAL A 258 15.72 3.17 -10.55
C VAL A 258 16.24 3.40 -9.15
N ARG A 259 17.36 2.79 -8.79
CA ARG A 259 17.96 2.92 -7.47
C ARG A 259 19.09 3.94 -7.49
N ARG A 260 19.04 4.86 -6.53
CA ARG A 260 20.06 5.88 -6.29
C ARG A 260 21.42 5.22 -6.11
N ASP A 261 22.44 5.81 -6.72
CA ASP A 261 23.84 5.37 -6.66
C ASP A 261 24.10 3.92 -7.15
N ALA A 262 23.11 3.28 -7.79
CA ALA A 262 23.21 1.91 -8.28
C ALA A 262 22.80 1.79 -9.77
N THR A 263 21.66 2.34 -10.16
CA THR A 263 21.17 2.25 -11.54
C THR A 263 21.93 3.21 -12.44
N ARG A 264 22.50 2.67 -13.53
CA ARG A 264 23.19 3.48 -14.54
C ARG A 264 22.16 4.16 -15.46
N LEU A 265 22.40 5.42 -15.84
CA LEU A 265 21.53 6.14 -16.78
C LEU A 265 21.35 5.38 -18.11
N GLY A 266 22.40 4.73 -18.60
CA GLY A 266 22.34 3.89 -19.81
C GLY A 266 21.39 2.70 -19.65
N ASP A 267 21.36 2.08 -18.48
CA ASP A 267 20.47 0.94 -18.18
C ASP A 267 19.00 1.42 -18.13
N ALA A 268 18.74 2.57 -17.49
CA ALA A 268 17.41 3.17 -17.45
C ALA A 268 16.91 3.60 -18.85
N ALA A 269 17.79 4.18 -19.68
CA ALA A 269 17.46 4.55 -21.05
C ALA A 269 17.18 3.33 -21.93
N ALA A 270 18.02 2.29 -21.84
CA ALA A 270 17.82 1.04 -22.55
C ALA A 270 16.49 0.36 -22.17
N LEU A 271 16.15 0.38 -20.88
CA LEU A 271 14.89 -0.16 -20.39
C LEU A 271 13.68 0.61 -20.94
N ARG A 272 13.72 1.95 -20.92
CA ARG A 272 12.68 2.79 -21.53
C ARG A 272 12.49 2.44 -23.01
N ASP A 273 13.59 2.35 -23.76
CA ASP A 273 13.55 2.11 -25.20
C ASP A 273 13.02 0.69 -25.51
N GLN A 274 13.41 -0.30 -24.72
CA GLN A 274 12.94 -1.68 -24.84
C GLN A 274 11.44 -1.82 -24.58
N LEU A 275 10.91 -1.13 -23.55
CA LEU A 275 9.48 -1.13 -23.22
C LEU A 275 8.67 -0.35 -24.25
N SER A 276 9.13 0.84 -24.62
CA SER A 276 8.47 1.69 -25.61
C SER A 276 8.42 1.02 -26.99
N GLY A 277 9.51 0.35 -27.39
CA GLY A 277 9.56 -0.44 -28.63
C GLY A 277 8.62 -1.65 -28.63
N ALA A 278 8.15 -2.08 -27.46
CA ALA A 278 7.14 -3.13 -27.30
C ALA A 278 5.70 -2.60 -27.21
N GLY A 279 5.50 -1.31 -27.46
CA GLY A 279 4.20 -0.65 -27.39
C GLY A 279 3.72 -0.37 -25.96
N VAL A 280 4.60 -0.44 -24.96
CA VAL A 280 4.28 -0.11 -23.56
C VAL A 280 4.45 1.40 -23.35
N GLU A 281 3.45 2.05 -22.78
CA GLU A 281 3.56 3.44 -22.34
C GLU A 281 4.42 3.50 -21.07
N VAL A 282 5.59 4.13 -21.14
CA VAL A 282 6.44 4.35 -19.95
C VAL A 282 6.01 5.66 -19.29
N LEU A 283 5.34 5.58 -18.14
CA LEU A 283 4.77 6.74 -17.45
C LEU A 283 5.86 7.64 -16.83
N GLY A 284 7.01 7.05 -16.51
CA GLY A 284 8.14 7.73 -15.89
C GLY A 284 9.05 6.78 -15.14
N ALA A 285 9.94 7.35 -14.33
CA ALA A 285 10.83 6.62 -13.44
C ALA A 285 10.67 7.09 -11.99
N VAL A 286 10.82 6.17 -11.04
CA VAL A 286 10.80 6.44 -9.60
C VAL A 286 12.16 6.11 -9.02
N LEU A 287 12.76 7.09 -8.34
CA LEU A 287 14.07 6.96 -7.70
C LEU A 287 13.92 6.38 -6.28
N THR A 288 14.51 5.22 -6.03
CA THR A 288 14.56 4.53 -4.74
C THR A 288 15.95 4.63 -4.10
N SER A 289 16.06 4.35 -2.80
CA SER A 289 17.32 4.22 -2.04
C SER A 289 17.88 2.79 -2.04
#